data_AF-A0A7W5M4J3-F1
#
_entry.id   AF-A0A7W5M4J3-F1
#
_cell.length_a   1.000
_cell.length_b   1.000
_cell.length_c   1.000
_cell.angle_alpha   90.00
_cell.angle_beta   90.00
_cell.angle_gamma   90.00
#
_symmetry.space_group_name_H-M   'P 1'
#
loop_
_entity.id
_entity.type
_entity.pdbx_description
1 polymer ?
#
loop_
_entity_poly.entity_id
_entity_poly.type
_entity_poly.pdbx_seq_one_letter_code
_entity_poly.pdbx_strand_id
1 'polypeptide(L)'
;MDFFMLLDNTPSMGVAATAADITAMKKATANGHDGGKDKNCAFACHIVSEQGVEDKKSYYNVARNNGVTIRIDVVAAAVKALMAKAKDTQSMPNQFRVAAYTFGKTAQDAKDAKLFKVSDLDYNLSAVAVATDTIKLMSIPYQNYYNDQQTSFDGALKSIESEITGNIGKGTSNADRQKIVFFVADGVGDSYKAAGCTSPKGSNGGRCIEPIDTTYCKKLKDRGIKVAVLYTTYLPLPDNGFYNDWVKPFETKIAAKMQECASPGFYFAVSPTEGIEEAMKALFLKIVSSPRITS
;
A
#
# COMPACT_ATOMS: atom_id res chain seq x y z
N MET A 1 22.26 2.40 -1.70
CA MET A 1 20.89 2.84 -2.04
C MET A 1 20.00 2.73 -0.82
N ASP A 2 19.27 3.78 -0.50
CA ASP A 2 18.28 3.79 0.58
C ASP A 2 16.90 3.55 -0.03
N PHE A 3 16.23 2.48 0.39
CA PHE A 3 14.86 2.18 0.02
C PHE A 3 13.93 2.56 1.17
N PHE A 4 12.87 3.27 0.83
CA PHE A 4 11.78 3.64 1.72
C PHE A 4 10.53 2.93 1.20
N MET A 5 10.21 1.79 1.78
CA MET A 5 9.01 1.02 1.41
C MET A 5 7.79 1.74 1.96
N LEU A 6 6.89 2.18 1.09
CA LEU A 6 5.58 2.72 1.46
C LEU A 6 4.52 1.72 1.03
N LEU A 7 3.95 1.02 2.01
CA LEU A 7 3.09 -0.13 1.80
C LEU A 7 1.67 0.25 2.20
N ASP A 8 0.77 0.29 1.23
CA ASP A 8 -0.65 0.46 1.50
C ASP A 8 -1.16 -0.71 2.35
N ASN A 9 -1.71 -0.39 3.52
CA ASN A 9 -2.39 -1.33 4.42
C ASN A 9 -3.80 -0.86 4.77
N THR A 10 -4.34 0.07 4.01
CA THR A 10 -5.67 0.66 4.22
C THR A 10 -6.77 -0.38 3.92
N PRO A 11 -8.06 -0.12 4.25
CA PRO A 11 -9.11 -1.14 4.23
C PRO A 11 -9.24 -1.95 2.93
N SER A 12 -8.94 -1.37 1.75
CA SER A 12 -8.99 -2.07 0.46
C SER A 12 -7.98 -3.23 0.35
N MET A 13 -6.91 -3.18 1.14
CA MET A 13 -5.90 -4.24 1.23
C MET A 13 -6.38 -5.42 2.10
N GLY A 14 -7.59 -5.33 2.65
CA GLY A 14 -8.29 -6.39 3.37
C GLY A 14 -9.07 -7.34 2.47
N VAL A 15 -9.09 -7.13 1.16
CA VAL A 15 -9.71 -8.06 0.20
C VAL A 15 -8.94 -9.39 0.22
N ALA A 16 -9.68 -10.49 0.18
CA ALA A 16 -9.11 -11.82 -0.02
C ALA A 16 -8.21 -11.89 -1.27
N ALA A 17 -7.04 -12.53 -1.16
CA ALA A 17 -5.95 -12.36 -2.11
C ALA A 17 -6.20 -13.08 -3.45
N THR A 18 -6.64 -14.33 -3.41
CA THR A 18 -6.86 -15.16 -4.61
C THR A 18 -8.35 -15.40 -4.88
N ALA A 19 -8.70 -15.92 -6.06
CA ALA A 19 -10.08 -16.34 -6.36
C ALA A 19 -10.60 -17.43 -5.38
N ALA A 20 -9.70 -18.32 -4.94
CA ALA A 20 -10.00 -19.33 -3.94
C ALA A 20 -10.25 -18.70 -2.57
N ASP A 21 -9.39 -17.76 -2.14
CA ASP A 21 -9.58 -17.01 -0.89
C ASP A 21 -10.87 -16.20 -0.91
N ILE A 22 -11.20 -15.54 -2.04
CA ILE A 22 -12.45 -14.79 -2.20
C ILE A 22 -13.65 -15.72 -2.03
N THR A 23 -13.61 -16.89 -2.67
CA THR A 23 -14.69 -17.89 -2.56
C THR A 23 -14.84 -18.38 -1.12
N ALA A 24 -13.72 -18.69 -0.45
CA ALA A 24 -13.70 -19.10 0.94
C ALA A 24 -14.21 -18.00 1.87
N MET A 25 -13.82 -16.74 1.64
CA MET A 25 -14.23 -15.59 2.43
C MET A 25 -15.74 -15.33 2.30
N LYS A 26 -16.27 -15.31 1.07
CA LYS A 26 -17.70 -15.17 0.83
C LYS A 26 -18.50 -16.28 1.49
N LYS A 27 -18.01 -17.52 1.44
CA LYS A 27 -18.64 -18.66 2.12
C LYS A 27 -18.62 -18.49 3.64
N ALA A 28 -17.50 -18.07 4.21
CA ALA A 28 -17.35 -17.87 5.65
C ALA A 28 -18.23 -16.71 6.17
N THR A 29 -18.51 -15.72 5.32
CA THR A 29 -19.36 -14.56 5.62
C THR A 29 -20.78 -14.67 5.06
N ALA A 30 -21.22 -15.86 4.64
CA ALA A 30 -22.51 -16.05 3.96
C ALA A 30 -23.73 -15.60 4.79
N ASN A 31 -23.60 -15.60 6.11
CA ASN A 31 -24.67 -15.18 7.03
C ASN A 31 -24.65 -13.68 7.35
N GLY A 32 -23.55 -12.99 7.04
CA GLY A 32 -23.35 -11.60 7.43
C GLY A 32 -23.05 -11.45 8.92
N HIS A 33 -22.53 -10.28 9.30
CA HIS A 33 -22.51 -9.77 10.67
C HIS A 33 -23.84 -9.04 10.99
N ASP A 34 -24.18 -8.93 12.27
CA ASP A 34 -25.24 -8.07 12.84
C ASP A 34 -26.47 -7.83 11.94
N GLY A 35 -27.20 -8.90 11.65
CA GLY A 35 -28.46 -8.84 10.90
C GLY A 35 -28.31 -9.03 9.39
N GLY A 36 -27.13 -9.39 8.89
CA GLY A 36 -26.96 -9.94 7.55
C GLY A 36 -26.81 -8.90 6.43
N LYS A 37 -26.41 -7.67 6.76
CA LYS A 37 -26.28 -6.56 5.80
C LYS A 37 -25.05 -6.64 4.91
N ASP A 38 -24.07 -7.44 5.32
CA ASP A 38 -22.75 -7.63 4.73
C ASP A 38 -22.48 -9.13 4.44
N LYS A 39 -23.54 -9.86 4.06
CA LYS A 39 -23.46 -11.26 3.62
C LYS A 39 -22.53 -11.41 2.42
N ASN A 40 -21.83 -12.54 2.34
CA ASN A 40 -20.96 -12.88 1.23
C ASN A 40 -19.90 -11.79 0.95
N CYS A 41 -19.37 -11.17 2.00
CA CYS A 41 -18.34 -10.16 1.88
C CYS A 41 -16.98 -10.79 1.59
N ALA A 42 -16.26 -10.22 0.64
CA ALA A 42 -14.88 -10.61 0.31
C ALA A 42 -13.82 -9.78 1.06
N PHE A 43 -14.23 -8.77 1.82
CA PHE A 43 -13.36 -7.90 2.60
C PHE A 43 -13.27 -8.39 4.04
N ALA A 44 -12.05 -8.40 4.57
CA ALA A 44 -11.74 -8.79 5.94
C ALA A 44 -11.55 -7.56 6.83
N CYS A 45 -12.58 -6.71 6.98
CA CYS A 45 -12.51 -5.50 7.81
C CYS A 45 -12.00 -5.83 9.23
N HIS A 46 -10.96 -5.12 9.67
CA HIS A 46 -10.31 -5.31 10.97
C HIS A 46 -10.91 -4.35 11.99
N ILE A 47 -11.95 -4.82 12.69
CA ILE A 47 -12.70 -3.97 13.62
C ILE A 47 -12.03 -3.99 15.00
N VAL A 48 -11.54 -2.83 15.42
CA VAL A 48 -10.93 -2.61 16.74
C VAL A 48 -11.43 -1.26 17.25
N SER A 49 -12.09 -1.24 18.41
CA SER A 49 -12.64 -0.01 18.99
C SER A 49 -11.55 1.04 19.23
N GLU A 50 -11.95 2.29 19.43
CA GLU A 50 -11.00 3.37 19.76
C GLU A 50 -10.21 3.11 21.05
N GLN A 51 -10.76 2.31 21.97
CA GLN A 51 -10.09 1.87 23.20
C GLN A 51 -9.14 0.68 22.96
N GLY A 52 -8.97 0.23 21.71
CA GLY A 52 -8.10 -0.89 21.35
C GLY A 52 -8.74 -2.27 21.57
N VAL A 53 -10.05 -2.35 21.76
CA VAL A 53 -10.75 -3.63 21.97
C VAL A 53 -11.08 -4.25 20.61
N GLU A 54 -10.41 -5.36 20.29
CA GLU A 54 -10.62 -6.08 19.04
C GLU A 54 -11.96 -6.83 19.05
N ASP A 55 -12.74 -6.64 17.97
CA ASP A 55 -13.89 -7.48 17.71
C ASP A 55 -13.44 -8.81 17.10
N LYS A 56 -13.54 -9.87 17.91
CA LYS A 56 -13.22 -11.24 17.52
C LYS A 56 -14.16 -11.81 16.45
N LYS A 57 -15.30 -11.15 16.18
CA LYS A 57 -16.25 -11.52 15.13
C LYS A 57 -16.05 -10.72 13.84
N SER A 58 -15.13 -9.76 13.83
CA SER A 58 -14.80 -9.00 12.63
C SER A 58 -14.36 -9.92 11.49
N TYR A 59 -14.59 -9.48 10.26
CA TYR A 59 -14.23 -10.28 9.09
C TYR A 59 -12.72 -10.49 8.94
N TYR A 60 -11.89 -9.65 9.55
CA TYR A 60 -10.47 -9.95 9.73
C TYR A 60 -10.26 -11.25 10.52
N ASN A 61 -10.90 -11.39 11.68
CA ASN A 61 -10.80 -12.62 12.47
C ASN A 61 -11.47 -13.82 11.81
N VAL A 62 -12.56 -13.62 11.06
CA VAL A 62 -13.15 -14.69 10.22
C VAL A 62 -12.13 -15.17 9.19
N ALA A 63 -11.42 -14.26 8.51
CA ALA A 63 -10.39 -14.64 7.55
C ALA A 63 -9.27 -15.45 8.21
N ARG A 64 -8.76 -15.01 9.37
CA ARG A 64 -7.73 -15.74 10.13
C ARG A 64 -8.19 -17.13 10.54
N ASN A 65 -9.39 -17.26 11.09
CA ASN A 65 -9.94 -18.54 11.56
C ASN A 65 -10.21 -19.54 10.44
N ASN A 66 -10.38 -19.07 9.20
CA ASN A 66 -10.64 -19.92 8.03
C ASN A 66 -9.43 -20.07 7.10
N GLY A 67 -8.26 -19.58 7.50
CA GLY A 67 -7.04 -19.65 6.68
C GLY A 67 -7.14 -18.86 5.37
N VAL A 68 -7.99 -17.84 5.32
CA VAL A 68 -8.16 -16.97 4.15
C VAL A 68 -7.02 -15.95 4.14
N THR A 69 -6.25 -15.93 3.06
CA THR A 69 -5.19 -14.95 2.86
C THR A 69 -5.78 -13.65 2.32
N ILE A 70 -5.36 -12.51 2.86
CA ILE A 70 -5.74 -11.17 2.36
C ILE A 70 -4.57 -10.45 1.70
N ARG A 71 -4.83 -9.46 0.85
CA ARG A 71 -3.79 -8.80 0.04
C ARG A 71 -2.62 -8.26 0.86
N ILE A 72 -2.88 -7.67 2.02
CA ILE A 72 -1.82 -7.14 2.88
C ILE A 72 -0.89 -8.25 3.41
N ASP A 73 -1.38 -9.48 3.59
CA ASP A 73 -0.55 -10.63 3.97
C ASP A 73 0.43 -10.99 2.86
N VAL A 74 -0.05 -10.97 1.61
CA VAL A 74 0.78 -11.24 0.43
C VAL A 74 1.84 -10.15 0.26
N VAL A 75 1.49 -8.88 0.46
CA VAL A 75 2.45 -7.76 0.43
C VAL A 75 3.48 -7.92 1.54
N ALA A 76 3.08 -8.21 2.78
CA ALA A 76 4.00 -8.41 3.90
C ALA A 76 4.99 -9.56 3.63
N ALA A 77 4.49 -10.71 3.15
CA ALA A 77 5.32 -11.85 2.76
C ALA A 77 6.27 -11.51 1.59
N ALA A 78 5.78 -10.78 0.59
CA ALA A 78 6.59 -10.36 -0.56
C ALA A 78 7.71 -9.40 -0.15
N VAL A 79 7.47 -8.48 0.79
CA VAL A 79 8.53 -7.60 1.34
C VAL A 79 9.55 -8.42 2.12
N LYS A 80 9.12 -9.39 2.92
CA LYS A 80 10.01 -10.32 3.64
C LYS A 80 10.91 -11.09 2.67
N ALA A 81 10.34 -11.66 1.62
CA ALA A 81 11.09 -12.36 0.57
C ALA A 81 12.01 -11.41 -0.22
N LEU A 82 11.57 -10.17 -0.46
CA LEU A 82 12.38 -9.14 -1.08
C LEU A 82 13.61 -8.79 -0.23
N MET A 83 13.50 -8.73 1.09
CA MET A 83 14.65 -8.48 1.96
C MET A 83 15.70 -9.60 1.88
N ALA A 84 15.26 -10.86 1.81
CA ALA A 84 16.16 -11.99 1.54
C ALA A 84 16.83 -11.84 0.17
N LYS A 85 16.05 -11.56 -0.87
CA LYS A 85 16.59 -11.36 -2.22
C LYS A 85 17.58 -10.19 -2.29
N ALA A 86 17.27 -9.07 -1.61
CA ALA A 86 18.13 -7.90 -1.55
C ALA A 86 19.46 -8.23 -0.88
N LYS A 87 19.44 -8.99 0.21
CA LYS A 87 20.65 -9.49 0.90
C LYS A 87 21.51 -10.33 -0.04
N ASP A 88 20.92 -11.28 -0.76
CA ASP A 88 21.63 -12.13 -1.72
C ASP A 88 22.14 -11.36 -2.95
N THR A 89 21.53 -10.22 -3.25
CA THR A 89 21.92 -9.36 -4.39
C THR A 89 23.04 -8.39 -4.00
N GLN A 90 23.40 -8.28 -2.72
CA GLN A 90 24.50 -7.40 -2.31
C GLN A 90 25.84 -7.90 -2.88
N SER A 91 26.51 -7.07 -3.65
CA SER A 91 27.89 -7.28 -4.10
C SER A 91 28.90 -6.59 -3.19
N MET A 92 28.44 -5.70 -2.30
CA MET A 92 29.27 -4.99 -1.34
C MET A 92 28.59 -4.89 0.04
N PRO A 93 29.38 -4.86 1.13
CA PRO A 93 28.85 -4.56 2.45
C PRO A 93 28.06 -3.25 2.43
N ASN A 94 26.95 -3.22 3.18
CA ASN A 94 26.18 -1.99 3.39
C ASN A 94 25.66 -1.34 2.08
N GLN A 95 25.50 -2.11 0.99
CA GLN A 95 25.00 -1.60 -0.29
C GLN A 95 23.56 -1.10 -0.22
N PHE A 96 22.70 -1.77 0.56
CA PHE A 96 21.29 -1.40 0.72
C PHE A 96 21.00 -1.02 2.18
N ARG A 97 20.18 0.01 2.36
CA ARG A 97 19.41 0.19 3.60
C ARG A 97 17.94 0.21 3.25
N VAL A 98 17.11 -0.34 4.11
CA VAL A 98 15.67 -0.37 3.89
C VAL A 98 14.97 0.13 5.15
N ALA A 99 14.08 1.09 4.97
CA ALA A 99 13.06 1.44 5.93
C ALA A 99 11.70 0.98 5.40
N ALA A 100 10.78 0.62 6.29
CA ALA A 100 9.45 0.16 5.90
C ALA A 100 8.37 0.89 6.68
N TYR A 101 7.33 1.31 5.96
CA TYR A 101 6.23 2.10 6.48
C TYR A 101 4.91 1.58 5.92
N THR A 102 3.86 1.66 6.74
CA THR A 102 2.48 1.56 6.28
C THR A 102 1.73 2.87 6.53
N PHE A 103 0.49 2.97 6.03
CA PHE A 103 -0.31 4.20 6.10
C PHE A 103 -0.77 4.54 7.51
N GLY A 104 -0.66 3.58 8.44
CA GLY A 104 -1.02 3.72 9.85
C GLY A 104 -1.35 2.36 10.46
N LYS A 105 -1.47 2.30 11.80
CA LYS A 105 -2.04 1.12 12.47
C LYS A 105 -3.56 1.20 12.50
N THR A 106 -4.09 2.40 12.67
CA THR A 106 -5.51 2.66 12.88
C THR A 106 -6.05 3.69 11.88
N ALA A 107 -7.38 3.75 11.73
CA ALA A 107 -8.04 4.80 10.97
C ALA A 107 -7.72 6.22 11.44
N GLN A 108 -7.43 6.41 12.73
CA GLN A 108 -7.00 7.67 13.32
C GLN A 108 -5.62 8.08 12.81
N ASP A 109 -4.67 7.13 12.75
CA ASP A 109 -3.35 7.41 12.17
C ASP A 109 -3.49 7.89 10.71
N ALA A 110 -4.35 7.25 9.91
CA ALA A 110 -4.59 7.61 8.53
C ALA A 110 -5.18 9.02 8.35
N LYS A 111 -6.12 9.41 9.24
CA LYS A 111 -6.72 10.75 9.25
C LYS A 111 -5.66 11.84 9.44
N ASP A 112 -4.67 11.58 10.28
CA ASP A 112 -3.58 12.51 10.58
C ASP A 112 -2.37 12.32 9.64
N ALA A 113 -2.51 11.49 8.60
CA ALA A 113 -1.44 11.10 7.67
C ALA A 113 -0.19 10.54 8.39
N LYS A 114 -0.39 9.90 9.54
CA LYS A 114 0.67 9.38 10.39
C LYS A 114 1.05 7.96 9.95
N LEU A 115 2.20 7.85 9.30
CA LEU A 115 2.73 6.55 8.92
C LEU A 115 3.02 5.68 10.14
N PHE A 116 2.74 4.39 10.04
CA PHE A 116 3.28 3.42 10.97
C PHE A 116 4.66 2.98 10.48
N LYS A 117 5.70 3.29 11.26
CA LYS A 117 7.06 2.85 10.99
C LYS A 117 7.23 1.39 11.42
N VAL A 118 7.33 0.51 10.43
CA VAL A 118 7.55 -0.94 10.60
C VAL A 118 9.01 -1.19 10.96
N SER A 119 9.93 -0.51 10.27
CA SER A 119 11.37 -0.54 10.54
C SER A 119 11.99 0.80 10.21
N ASP A 120 12.93 1.25 11.04
CA ASP A 120 13.86 2.32 10.70
C ASP A 120 14.75 1.91 9.52
N LEU A 121 15.42 2.90 8.92
CA LEU A 121 16.34 2.72 7.80
C LEU A 121 17.58 1.94 8.25
N ASP A 122 17.64 0.66 7.95
CA ASP A 122 18.66 -0.26 8.48
C ASP A 122 19.41 -1.02 7.38
N TYR A 123 20.68 -1.34 7.62
CA TYR A 123 21.50 -2.25 6.81
C TYR A 123 21.17 -3.73 7.09
N ASN A 124 20.64 -4.04 8.27
CA ASN A 124 20.28 -5.40 8.65
C ASN A 124 18.95 -5.83 7.99
N LEU A 125 19.04 -6.23 6.73
CA LEU A 125 17.88 -6.66 5.95
C LEU A 125 17.14 -7.85 6.58
N SER A 126 17.84 -8.71 7.34
CA SER A 126 17.19 -9.80 8.08
C SER A 126 16.34 -9.28 9.24
N ALA A 127 16.76 -8.21 9.94
CA ALA A 127 15.92 -7.57 10.95
C ALA A 127 14.71 -6.86 10.32
N VAL A 128 14.90 -6.17 9.19
CA VAL A 128 13.78 -5.57 8.43
C VAL A 128 12.78 -6.66 8.01
N ALA A 129 13.26 -7.82 7.54
CA ALA A 129 12.43 -8.97 7.16
C ALA A 129 11.64 -9.59 8.32
N VAL A 130 12.14 -9.50 9.55
CA VAL A 130 11.38 -9.92 10.74
C VAL A 130 10.34 -8.87 11.11
N ALA A 131 10.71 -7.59 11.02
CA ALA A 131 9.81 -6.48 11.35
C ALA A 131 8.53 -6.45 10.47
N THR A 132 8.60 -6.95 9.23
CA THR A 132 7.43 -7.06 8.35
C THR A 132 6.31 -7.94 8.91
N ASP A 133 6.60 -8.84 9.88
CA ASP A 133 5.58 -9.64 10.56
C ASP A 133 4.60 -8.79 11.39
N THR A 134 4.94 -7.51 11.63
CA THR A 134 4.07 -6.51 12.27
C THR A 134 3.14 -5.78 11.29
N ILE A 135 3.33 -5.96 9.98
CA ILE A 135 2.44 -5.39 8.95
C ILE A 135 1.10 -6.10 9.05
N LYS A 136 0.06 -5.33 9.34
CA LYS A 136 -1.32 -5.81 9.43
C LYS A 136 -2.23 -4.86 8.68
N LEU A 137 -3.43 -5.36 8.35
CA LEU A 137 -4.51 -4.50 7.88
C LEU A 137 -4.79 -3.42 8.93
N MET A 138 -4.91 -2.18 8.47
CA MET A 138 -5.30 -1.05 9.29
C MET A 138 -6.61 -1.36 10.03
N SER A 139 -6.63 -1.10 11.34
CA SER A 139 -7.83 -1.29 12.13
C SER A 139 -8.78 -0.10 12.01
N ILE A 140 -10.09 -0.36 11.97
CA ILE A 140 -11.13 0.66 12.00
C ILE A 140 -12.07 0.41 13.20
N PRO A 141 -12.59 1.45 13.88
CA PRO A 141 -13.54 1.26 14.98
C PRO A 141 -14.87 0.63 14.60
N TYR A 142 -15.42 1.00 13.44
CA TYR A 142 -16.68 0.49 12.90
C TYR A 142 -16.85 0.96 11.44
N GLN A 143 -17.83 0.40 10.73
CA GLN A 143 -18.17 0.79 9.34
C GLN A 143 -18.57 2.27 9.25
N ASN A 144 -18.10 3.00 8.25
CA ASN A 144 -18.31 4.46 8.07
C ASN A 144 -17.57 5.33 9.10
N TYR A 145 -16.64 4.78 9.88
CA TYR A 145 -15.80 5.59 10.76
C TYR A 145 -15.03 6.64 9.92
N TYR A 146 -15.12 7.92 10.29
CA TYR A 146 -14.66 9.06 9.48
C TYR A 146 -15.14 9.06 8.01
N ASN A 147 -16.35 8.57 7.74
CA ASN A 147 -16.92 8.40 6.39
C ASN A 147 -16.05 7.53 5.46
N ASP A 148 -15.34 6.53 5.99
CA ASP A 148 -14.45 5.61 5.26
C ASP A 148 -13.26 6.28 4.54
N GLN A 149 -12.86 7.47 5.00
CA GLN A 149 -11.79 8.29 4.41
C GLN A 149 -10.39 7.90 4.93
N GLN A 150 -9.99 6.64 4.79
CA GLN A 150 -8.71 6.12 5.36
C GLN A 150 -7.57 5.97 4.35
N THR A 151 -7.77 6.24 3.06
CA THR A 151 -6.76 6.00 2.02
C THR A 151 -6.29 7.31 1.40
N SER A 152 -5.52 8.09 2.17
CA SER A 152 -4.90 9.32 1.67
C SER A 152 -3.51 9.06 1.09
N PHE A 153 -3.41 8.91 -0.24
CA PHE A 153 -2.10 8.86 -0.91
C PHE A 153 -1.33 10.18 -0.79
N ASP A 154 -2.04 11.31 -0.86
CA ASP A 154 -1.49 12.65 -0.67
C ASP A 154 -0.76 12.78 0.68
N GLY A 155 -1.46 12.39 1.76
CA GLY A 155 -0.92 12.38 3.12
C GLY A 155 0.26 11.43 3.25
N ALA A 156 0.11 10.18 2.80
CA ALA A 156 1.15 9.17 2.92
C ALA A 156 2.43 9.53 2.13
N LEU A 157 2.30 10.05 0.91
CA LEU A 157 3.42 10.48 0.08
C LEU A 157 4.12 11.72 0.65
N LYS A 158 3.36 12.65 1.25
CA LYS A 158 3.94 13.79 1.98
C LYS A 158 4.67 13.36 3.26
N SER A 159 4.13 12.38 3.98
CA SER A 159 4.76 11.88 5.21
C SER A 159 6.02 11.08 4.89
N ILE A 160 6.02 10.22 3.86
CA ILE A 160 7.25 9.51 3.46
C ILE A 160 8.31 10.48 2.92
N GLU A 161 7.90 11.53 2.22
CA GLU A 161 8.80 12.61 1.79
C GLU A 161 9.55 13.23 2.98
N SER A 162 8.87 13.38 4.12
CA SER A 162 9.41 13.98 5.35
C SER A 162 10.37 13.04 6.08
N GLU A 163 10.19 11.72 5.97
CA GLU A 163 11.12 10.71 6.49
C GLU A 163 12.43 10.65 5.70
N ILE A 164 12.43 11.10 4.43
CA ILE A 164 13.62 11.10 3.58
C ILE A 164 14.45 12.35 3.84
N THR A 165 15.41 12.21 4.75
CA THR A 165 16.35 13.25 5.16
C THR A 165 17.75 13.07 4.54
N GLY A 166 18.55 14.14 4.62
CA GLY A 166 19.92 14.19 4.13
C GLY A 166 20.03 14.36 2.60
N ASN A 167 21.25 14.21 2.09
CA ASN A 167 21.55 14.43 0.68
C ASN A 167 20.93 13.32 -0.20
N ILE A 168 20.35 13.73 -1.33
CA ILE A 168 19.86 12.83 -2.37
C ILE A 168 21.01 12.54 -3.33
N GLY A 169 21.71 11.43 -3.08
CA GLY A 169 22.93 11.09 -3.79
C GLY A 169 22.71 10.37 -5.12
N LYS A 170 23.81 10.13 -5.84
CA LYS A 170 23.83 9.37 -7.11
C LYS A 170 24.04 7.87 -6.90
N GLY A 171 24.27 7.42 -5.67
CA GLY A 171 24.47 6.01 -5.33
C GLY A 171 25.91 5.54 -5.51
N THR A 172 26.88 6.45 -5.58
CA THR A 172 28.29 6.09 -5.86
C THR A 172 29.04 5.57 -4.63
N SER A 173 28.60 5.93 -3.42
CA SER A 173 29.24 5.53 -2.16
C SER A 173 28.23 5.47 -1.02
N ASN A 174 28.69 5.11 0.18
CA ASN A 174 27.86 5.16 1.38
C ASN A 174 27.53 6.58 1.86
N ALA A 175 28.34 7.58 1.51
CA ALA A 175 28.03 9.00 1.77
C ALA A 175 27.15 9.62 0.67
N ASP A 176 27.14 9.03 -0.53
CA ASP A 176 26.38 9.48 -1.70
C ASP A 176 25.28 8.47 -2.06
N ARG A 177 24.25 8.35 -1.20
CA ARG A 177 23.20 7.34 -1.37
C ARG A 177 22.03 7.87 -2.19
N GLN A 178 21.74 7.19 -3.30
CA GLN A 178 20.46 7.37 -3.99
C GLN A 178 19.30 6.95 -3.08
N LYS A 179 18.23 7.73 -3.10
CA LYS A 179 16.99 7.51 -2.34
C LYS A 179 15.89 7.01 -3.27
N ILE A 180 15.20 5.96 -2.85
CA ILE A 180 14.13 5.33 -3.62
C ILE A 180 12.92 5.15 -2.71
N VAL A 181 11.78 5.70 -3.10
CA VAL A 181 10.48 5.31 -2.54
C VAL A 181 9.99 4.10 -3.32
N PHE A 182 9.77 2.98 -2.63
CA PHE A 182 9.18 1.78 -3.22
C PHE A 182 7.72 1.72 -2.74
N PHE A 183 6.81 2.17 -3.59
CA PHE A 183 5.40 2.37 -3.29
C PHE A 183 4.56 1.20 -3.81
N VAL A 184 3.78 0.57 -2.92
CA VAL A 184 2.90 -0.56 -3.24
C VAL A 184 1.47 -0.20 -2.84
N ALA A 185 0.56 -0.13 -3.80
CA ALA A 185 -0.85 0.22 -3.58
C ALA A 185 -1.75 -0.22 -4.73
N ASP A 186 -3.07 -0.13 -4.51
CA ASP A 186 -4.10 -0.33 -5.54
C ASP A 186 -4.52 0.95 -6.30
N GLY A 187 -3.95 2.10 -5.93
CA GLY A 187 -4.10 3.34 -6.67
C GLY A 187 -5.47 4.02 -6.60
N VAL A 188 -6.40 3.56 -5.75
CA VAL A 188 -7.66 4.28 -5.47
C VAL A 188 -7.62 4.94 -4.10
N GLY A 189 -7.61 6.27 -4.09
CA GLY A 189 -7.67 7.06 -2.87
C GLY A 189 -9.11 7.28 -2.41
N ASP A 190 -9.31 7.30 -1.10
CA ASP A 190 -10.55 7.68 -0.43
C ASP A 190 -10.20 8.47 0.82
N SER A 191 -10.26 9.80 0.74
CA SER A 191 -9.78 10.67 1.81
C SER A 191 -10.48 12.01 1.83
N TYR A 192 -10.27 12.77 2.92
CA TYR A 192 -10.73 14.15 3.01
C TYR A 192 -9.83 15.05 2.15
N LYS A 193 -10.39 15.58 1.07
CA LYS A 193 -9.75 16.47 0.10
C LYS A 193 -10.78 17.43 -0.50
N ALA A 194 -11.12 18.48 0.27
CA ALA A 194 -12.12 19.47 -0.12
C ALA A 194 -11.76 20.25 -1.39
N ALA A 195 -10.45 20.45 -1.66
CA ALA A 195 -9.93 21.10 -2.86
C ALA A 195 -8.94 20.19 -3.58
N GLY A 196 -8.91 20.27 -4.92
CA GLY A 196 -7.98 19.48 -5.75
C GLY A 196 -8.39 18.02 -5.98
N CYS A 197 -9.60 17.63 -5.58
CA CYS A 197 -10.14 16.30 -5.88
C CYS A 197 -10.22 16.08 -7.40
N THR A 198 -9.58 15.03 -7.91
CA THR A 198 -9.52 14.66 -9.34
C THR A 198 -10.61 13.66 -9.74
N SER A 199 -11.47 13.28 -8.79
CA SER A 199 -12.65 12.46 -9.06
C SER A 199 -13.54 13.09 -10.13
N PRO A 200 -14.07 12.33 -11.10
CA PRO A 200 -15.10 12.82 -12.02
C PRO A 200 -16.37 13.34 -11.32
N LYS A 201 -16.61 12.90 -10.08
CA LYS A 201 -17.74 13.35 -9.24
C LYS A 201 -17.41 14.55 -8.34
N GLY A 202 -16.16 15.03 -8.36
CA GLY A 202 -15.67 16.05 -7.43
C GLY A 202 -15.64 15.56 -5.98
N SER A 203 -15.43 16.49 -5.05
CA SER A 203 -15.50 16.22 -3.61
C SER A 203 -16.95 16.33 -3.11
N ASN A 204 -17.35 15.46 -2.17
CA ASN A 204 -18.67 15.49 -1.54
C ASN A 204 -18.52 15.62 -0.01
N GLY A 205 -18.93 16.76 0.56
CA GLY A 205 -18.69 17.06 1.97
C GLY A 205 -17.21 17.05 2.35
N GLY A 206 -16.33 17.25 1.37
CA GLY A 206 -14.87 17.14 1.50
C GLY A 206 -14.29 15.75 1.25
N ARG A 207 -15.09 14.66 1.20
CA ARG A 207 -14.61 13.34 0.80
C ARG A 207 -14.31 13.31 -0.70
N CYS A 208 -13.17 12.74 -1.06
CA CYS A 208 -12.76 12.55 -2.44
C CYS A 208 -12.37 11.08 -2.66
N ILE A 209 -13.03 10.45 -3.65
CA ILE A 209 -12.71 9.11 -4.13
C ILE A 209 -12.16 9.26 -5.54
N GLU A 210 -10.87 8.99 -5.72
CA GLU A 210 -10.14 9.34 -6.94
C GLU A 210 -9.04 8.32 -7.25
N PRO A 211 -8.52 8.24 -8.50
CA PRO A 211 -7.23 7.61 -8.71
C PRO A 211 -6.15 8.43 -8.00
N ILE A 212 -5.00 7.83 -7.71
CA ILE A 212 -3.86 8.55 -7.11
C ILE A 212 -3.59 9.92 -7.78
N ASP A 213 -3.51 10.96 -6.95
CA ASP A 213 -3.01 12.27 -7.36
C ASP A 213 -1.48 12.23 -7.45
N THR A 214 -0.96 12.45 -8.65
CA THR A 214 0.46 12.33 -8.98
C THR A 214 1.29 13.53 -8.53
N THR A 215 0.66 14.58 -7.98
CA THR A 215 1.33 15.80 -7.51
C THR A 215 2.42 15.50 -6.49
N TYR A 216 2.17 14.61 -5.52
CA TYR A 216 3.16 14.28 -4.49
C TYR A 216 4.25 13.34 -5.02
N CYS A 217 3.93 12.46 -5.97
CA CYS A 217 4.95 11.70 -6.69
C CYS A 217 5.87 12.62 -7.49
N LYS A 218 5.33 13.69 -8.09
CA LYS A 218 6.12 14.71 -8.77
C LYS A 218 7.06 15.42 -7.79
N LYS A 219 6.59 15.84 -6.61
CA LYS A 219 7.45 16.45 -5.57
C LYS A 219 8.63 15.57 -5.17
N LEU A 220 8.39 14.27 -4.94
CA LEU A 220 9.47 13.31 -4.68
C LEU A 220 10.49 13.27 -5.83
N LYS A 221 9.99 13.15 -7.08
CA LYS A 221 10.84 13.09 -8.27
C LYS A 221 11.64 14.39 -8.50
N ASP A 222 11.02 15.55 -8.28
CA ASP A 222 11.66 16.86 -8.39
C ASP A 222 12.79 17.03 -7.36
N ARG A 223 12.68 16.40 -6.18
CA ARG A 223 13.78 16.30 -5.20
C ARG A 223 14.90 15.33 -5.60
N GLY A 224 14.78 14.64 -6.73
CA GLY A 224 15.72 13.62 -7.19
C GLY A 224 15.50 12.22 -6.61
N ILE A 225 14.42 12.01 -5.84
CA ILE A 225 14.06 10.70 -5.29
C ILE A 225 13.44 9.86 -6.42
N LYS A 226 13.91 8.62 -6.58
CA LYS A 226 13.28 7.69 -7.52
C LYS A 226 12.02 7.11 -6.88
N VAL A 227 10.93 7.07 -7.62
CA VAL A 227 9.66 6.48 -7.19
C VAL A 227 9.47 5.19 -7.99
N ALA A 228 9.58 4.05 -7.32
CA ALA A 228 9.27 2.75 -7.88
C ALA A 228 7.87 2.35 -7.42
N VAL A 229 6.99 2.05 -8.36
CA VAL A 229 5.59 1.75 -8.09
C VAL A 229 5.29 0.32 -8.48
N LEU A 230 4.79 -0.45 -7.52
CA LEU A 230 4.10 -1.70 -7.77
C LEU A 230 2.60 -1.47 -7.60
N TYR A 231 1.88 -1.47 -8.71
CA TYR A 231 0.43 -1.38 -8.73
C TYR A 231 -0.19 -2.77 -8.56
N THR A 232 -0.79 -3.03 -7.40
CA THR A 232 -1.62 -4.22 -7.16
C THR A 232 -3.00 -3.95 -7.74
N THR A 233 -3.33 -4.52 -8.91
CA THR A 233 -4.44 -4.02 -9.72
C THR A 233 -5.75 -3.98 -8.94
N TYR A 234 -6.44 -2.84 -9.01
CA TYR A 234 -7.76 -2.70 -8.41
C TYR A 234 -8.70 -3.77 -8.98
N LEU A 235 -9.51 -4.40 -8.12
CA LEU A 235 -10.42 -5.47 -8.55
C LEU A 235 -11.81 -4.87 -8.81
N PRO A 236 -12.35 -4.98 -10.03
CA PRO A 236 -13.69 -4.53 -10.34
C PRO A 236 -14.75 -5.20 -9.44
N LEU A 237 -15.72 -4.43 -8.96
CA LEU A 237 -16.85 -4.93 -8.16
C LEU A 237 -18.20 -4.58 -8.83
N PRO A 238 -18.52 -5.17 -10.00
CA PRO A 238 -19.65 -4.74 -10.82
C PRO A 238 -21.03 -4.90 -10.16
N ASP A 239 -21.17 -5.76 -9.16
CA ASP A 239 -22.41 -5.96 -8.41
C ASP A 239 -22.56 -4.97 -7.23
N ASN A 240 -21.55 -4.14 -6.97
CA ASN A 240 -21.54 -3.18 -5.88
C ASN A 240 -21.94 -1.77 -6.38
N GLY A 241 -23.07 -1.25 -5.90
CA GLY A 241 -23.59 0.06 -6.30
C GLY A 241 -22.61 1.20 -6.02
N PHE A 242 -21.95 1.19 -4.85
CA PHE A 242 -20.96 2.21 -4.50
C PHE A 242 -19.77 2.22 -5.46
N TYR A 243 -19.21 1.07 -5.82
CA TYR A 243 -18.14 0.97 -6.81
C TYR A 243 -18.59 1.49 -8.18
N ASN A 244 -19.78 1.07 -8.65
CA ASN A 244 -20.33 1.53 -9.94
C ASN A 244 -20.50 3.04 -9.98
N ASP A 245 -20.87 3.64 -8.85
CA ASP A 245 -21.06 5.07 -8.72
C ASP A 245 -19.75 5.83 -8.60
N TRP A 246 -18.82 5.37 -7.76
CA TRP A 246 -17.68 6.20 -7.34
C TRP A 246 -16.37 5.85 -8.02
N VAL A 247 -16.10 4.57 -8.30
CA VAL A 247 -14.79 4.11 -8.80
C VAL A 247 -14.84 3.80 -10.30
N LYS A 248 -15.86 3.08 -10.76
CA LYS A 248 -16.05 2.71 -12.17
C LYS A 248 -15.90 3.88 -13.15
N PRO A 249 -16.36 5.12 -12.87
CA PRO A 249 -16.18 6.25 -13.79
C PRO A 249 -14.72 6.60 -14.12
N PHE A 250 -13.75 6.19 -13.30
CA PHE A 250 -12.33 6.45 -13.52
C PHE A 250 -11.43 5.21 -13.48
N GLU A 251 -11.98 4.02 -13.25
CA GLU A 251 -11.20 2.79 -13.06
C GLU A 251 -10.13 2.56 -14.13
N THR A 252 -10.46 2.81 -15.39
CA THR A 252 -9.54 2.66 -16.53
C THR A 252 -8.32 3.60 -16.49
N LYS A 253 -8.36 4.64 -15.65
CA LYS A 253 -7.29 5.62 -15.47
C LYS A 253 -6.33 5.27 -14.33
N ILE A 254 -6.68 4.32 -13.45
CA ILE A 254 -5.88 3.99 -12.25
C ILE A 254 -4.47 3.56 -12.66
N ALA A 255 -4.36 2.61 -13.59
CA ALA A 255 -3.06 2.11 -14.06
C ALA A 255 -2.17 3.23 -14.64
N ALA A 256 -2.75 4.09 -15.48
CA ALA A 256 -2.03 5.21 -16.07
C ALA A 256 -1.54 6.21 -15.00
N LYS A 257 -2.36 6.49 -13.98
CA LYS A 257 -1.98 7.38 -12.87
C LYS A 257 -0.92 6.78 -11.95
N MET A 258 -0.99 5.48 -11.66
CA MET A 258 0.06 4.76 -10.93
C MET A 258 1.38 4.75 -11.72
N GLN A 259 1.32 4.57 -13.04
CA GLN A 259 2.50 4.66 -13.90
C GLN A 259 3.08 6.08 -13.98
N GLU A 260 2.23 7.10 -14.04
CA GLU A 260 2.64 8.51 -14.02
C GLU A 260 3.30 8.90 -12.69
N CYS A 261 2.86 8.31 -11.57
CA CYS A 261 3.51 8.47 -10.28
C CYS A 261 4.96 7.94 -10.29
N ALA A 262 5.20 6.81 -10.96
CA ALA A 262 6.52 6.19 -11.03
C ALA A 262 7.56 7.06 -11.74
N SER A 263 8.83 6.79 -11.44
CA SER A 263 9.95 7.23 -12.28
C SER A 263 10.02 6.39 -13.56
N PRO A 264 10.56 6.93 -14.66
CA PRO A 264 10.68 6.18 -15.92
C PRO A 264 11.33 4.82 -15.72
N GLY A 265 10.66 3.77 -16.19
CA GLY A 265 11.12 2.38 -16.08
C GLY A 265 10.83 1.69 -14.75
N PHE A 266 10.33 2.37 -13.71
CA PHE A 266 10.09 1.80 -12.38
C PHE A 266 8.61 1.61 -12.04
N TYR A 267 7.81 1.18 -13.02
CA TYR A 267 6.40 0.83 -12.84
C TYR A 267 6.16 -0.62 -13.23
N PHE A 268 5.60 -1.40 -12.30
CA PHE A 268 5.12 -2.76 -12.52
C PHE A 268 3.64 -2.82 -12.10
N ALA A 269 2.83 -3.51 -12.88
CA ALA A 269 1.45 -3.84 -12.52
C ALA A 269 1.35 -5.35 -12.31
N VAL A 270 0.62 -5.75 -11.28
CA VAL A 270 0.47 -7.14 -10.91
C VAL A 270 -0.96 -7.41 -10.45
N SER A 271 -1.54 -8.52 -10.89
CA SER A 271 -2.86 -8.92 -10.40
C SER A 271 -2.77 -9.28 -8.91
N PRO A 272 -3.77 -8.92 -8.09
CA PRO A 272 -3.88 -9.37 -6.70
C PRO A 272 -3.76 -10.89 -6.53
N THR A 273 -4.14 -11.65 -7.56
CA THR A 273 -4.20 -13.11 -7.51
C THR A 273 -2.86 -13.79 -7.79
N GLU A 274 -1.86 -13.10 -8.36
CA GLU A 274 -0.67 -13.76 -8.90
C GLU A 274 0.58 -12.87 -8.86
N GLY A 275 1.66 -13.35 -8.24
CA GLY A 275 3.01 -12.87 -8.54
C GLY A 275 3.46 -11.54 -7.92
N ILE A 276 2.82 -11.05 -6.86
CA ILE A 276 3.27 -9.82 -6.15
C ILE A 276 4.74 -9.97 -5.72
N GLU A 277 5.12 -11.10 -5.13
CA GLU A 277 6.50 -11.36 -4.71
C GLU A 277 7.49 -11.28 -5.88
N GLU A 278 7.19 -11.94 -6.99
CA GLU A 278 8.05 -11.93 -8.18
C GLU A 278 8.11 -10.55 -8.83
N ALA A 279 6.99 -9.82 -8.87
CA ALA A 279 6.95 -8.46 -9.37
C ALA A 279 7.76 -7.49 -8.49
N MET A 280 7.69 -7.64 -7.14
CA MET A 280 8.52 -6.85 -6.21
C MET A 280 10.01 -7.13 -6.42
N LYS A 281 10.39 -8.40 -6.51
CA LYS A 281 11.79 -8.80 -6.79
C LYS A 281 12.26 -8.28 -8.14
N ALA A 282 11.46 -8.41 -9.19
CA ALA A 282 11.81 -7.95 -10.53
C ALA A 282 11.97 -6.43 -10.60
N LEU A 283 11.06 -5.68 -9.97
CA LEU A 283 11.16 -4.23 -9.88
C LEU A 283 12.40 -3.81 -9.07
N PHE A 284 12.68 -4.46 -7.95
CA PHE A 284 13.91 -4.23 -7.18
C PHE A 284 15.17 -4.50 -8.01
N LEU A 285 15.23 -5.65 -8.68
CA LEU A 285 16.35 -6.02 -9.54
C LEU A 285 16.55 -4.98 -10.65
N LYS A 286 15.47 -4.51 -11.26
CA LYS A 286 15.51 -3.45 -12.27
C LYS A 286 16.07 -2.14 -11.72
N ILE A 287 15.74 -1.77 -10.49
CA ILE A 287 16.28 -0.56 -9.83
C ILE A 287 17.78 -0.71 -9.60
N VAL A 288 18.22 -1.82 -9.01
CA VAL A 288 19.63 -2.02 -8.65
C VAL A 288 20.53 -2.33 -9.84
N SER A 289 19.96 -2.82 -10.95
CA SER A 289 20.66 -3.05 -12.22
C SER A 289 20.60 -1.85 -13.18
N SER A 290 19.82 -0.81 -12.88
CA SER A 290 19.70 0.35 -13.76
C SER A 290 21.06 1.04 -13.87
N PRO A 291 21.57 1.28 -15.09
CA PRO A 291 22.82 1.99 -15.25
C PRO A 291 22.71 3.36 -14.59
N ARG A 292 23.74 3.74 -13.84
CA ARG A 292 23.83 5.05 -13.19
C ARG A 292 24.14 6.10 -14.26
N ILE A 293 23.23 6.31 -15.21
CA ILE A 293 23.40 7.32 -16.26
C ILE A 293 23.28 8.68 -15.60
N THR A 294 24.43 9.27 -15.34
CA THR A 294 24.56 10.71 -15.11
C THR A 294 24.35 11.40 -16.46
N SER A 295 23.24 12.12 -16.59
CA SER A 295 23.14 13.24 -17.52
C SER A 295 23.57 14.51 -16.80
#